data_AF-A0A661MC22-F1
#
_entry.id   AF-A0A661MC22-F1
#
_cell.length_a   1.000
_cell.length_b   1.000
_cell.length_c   1.000
_cell.angle_alpha   90.00
_cell.angle_beta   90.00
_cell.angle_gamma   90.00
#
_symmetry.space_group_name_H-M   'P 1'
#
loop_
_entity.id
_entity.type
_entity.pdbx_description
1 polymer ?
#
loop_
_entity_poly.entity_id
_entity_poly.type
_entity_poly.pdbx_seq_one_letter_code
_entity_poly.pdbx_strand_id
1 'polypeptide(L)'
;MYRHGRQDMAEPGSGRYGPARHGNRNGMGRIGLNERLGLIGLIEEGVRLGTGASPIVADLFSNLWDLVDRTVSGSRVDRLKPEDSEKGFRMLEINSAEGENLGRLNMLYLKKPIPCYYLVYVEVAAPYRKKGLGNRILVHFRDFLVEKSAVGILDNIIPEDDPTFSIYLKHAWEPIESIIGDTVLDEEDRYMVFIPPRLKNRNMREPLLKLVYHLKRKRPAIDMRDNEIMVRRTLAEFKDVYAALCLYFRENLEEGSETSLMRFMFTRFVTKFIAFRRRISELIGYTGGESTEQITLDPRIARFPVKSYAPREIPSKPTLVFGDPTLWEKLPESIKEQPAGSIEALPNYRRPSFVTWLASCGRTYDTDLTLGDLMDLGFDPTRLKEVELEGRPYIFERIQARQLEYLYRLKDLLEGIQSMLAGRKAANAFIKINPPLLVIRDRGNAYVLRRKIEGIHWEEAVEQLQAAPKLKEMNRSSRVDRIIASTAGAARRAMMECVGRDEEKAAGSLACFVPWDLDRNEPRVVVDAAGLYLECVWFA
;
A
#
# COMPACT_ATOMS: atom_id res chain seq x y z
N MET A 1 -69.68 8.77 66.93
CA MET A 1 -68.27 8.44 66.60
C MET A 1 -68.10 8.54 65.07
N TYR A 2 -68.31 9.67 64.42
CA TYR A 2 -67.45 10.85 64.21
C TYR A 2 -65.97 10.79 64.63
N ARG A 3 -65.07 10.81 63.63
CA ARG A 3 -63.79 11.56 63.55
C ARG A 3 -63.26 11.42 62.12
N HIS A 4 -63.70 12.31 61.22
CA HIS A 4 -62.96 13.47 60.69
C HIS A 4 -61.89 13.14 59.65
N GLY A 5 -62.28 13.30 58.38
CA GLY A 5 -61.38 13.64 57.29
C GLY A 5 -61.22 15.16 57.14
N ARG A 6 -60.08 15.55 56.56
CA ARG A 6 -59.81 16.76 55.76
C ARG A 6 -58.72 16.35 54.76
N GLN A 7 -58.98 16.20 53.47
CA GLN A 7 -59.06 17.20 52.38
C GLN A 7 -57.70 17.74 51.89
N ASP A 8 -57.63 17.90 50.57
CA ASP A 8 -56.67 18.65 49.72
C ASP A 8 -55.39 17.89 49.29
N MET A 9 -54.96 17.82 48.02
CA MET A 9 -55.44 18.30 46.72
C MET A 9 -54.94 17.34 45.62
N ALA A 10 -55.66 17.29 44.51
CA ALA A 10 -55.22 16.72 43.24
C ALA A 10 -54.34 17.72 42.48
N GLU A 11 -53.27 17.26 41.81
CA GLU A 11 -52.85 17.67 40.45
C GLU A 11 -51.66 16.80 39.92
N PRO A 12 -51.35 16.79 38.60
CA PRO A 12 -51.25 15.57 37.81
C PRO A 12 -49.83 15.21 37.36
N GLY A 13 -49.71 14.02 36.77
CA GLY A 13 -48.45 13.45 36.28
C GLY A 13 -47.76 14.29 35.19
N SER A 14 -46.44 14.26 35.21
CA SER A 14 -45.61 14.49 34.03
C SER A 14 -44.33 13.67 34.17
N GLY A 15 -44.05 12.85 33.15
CA GLY A 15 -42.86 12.02 33.10
C GLY A 15 -41.61 12.86 32.92
N ARG A 16 -40.51 12.40 33.52
CA ARG A 16 -39.15 12.70 33.06
C ARG A 16 -38.32 11.44 33.09
N TYR A 17 -38.01 10.96 31.89
CA TYR A 17 -36.85 10.12 31.59
C TYR A 17 -35.61 10.79 32.20
N GLY A 18 -35.00 10.15 33.19
CA GLY A 18 -33.65 10.46 33.64
C GLY A 18 -32.64 9.84 32.66
N PRO A 19 -31.53 10.51 32.33
CA PRO A 19 -30.52 9.96 31.44
C PRO A 19 -29.84 8.77 32.11
N ALA A 20 -29.80 7.65 31.39
CA ALA A 20 -29.04 6.47 31.77
C ALA A 20 -27.58 6.87 32.01
N ARG A 21 -27.09 6.59 33.21
CA ARG A 21 -25.70 6.78 33.60
C ARG A 21 -24.81 5.97 32.67
N HIS A 22 -24.02 6.64 31.84
CA HIS A 22 -22.90 6.05 31.14
C HIS A 22 -21.91 5.49 32.16
N GLY A 23 -21.94 4.18 32.32
CA GLY A 23 -20.98 3.42 33.12
C GLY A 23 -19.57 3.65 32.57
N ASN A 24 -18.73 4.14 33.47
CA ASN A 24 -17.31 4.38 33.31
C ASN A 24 -16.59 3.05 33.00
N ARG A 25 -16.34 2.73 31.71
CA ARG A 25 -15.48 1.62 31.27
C ARG A 25 -14.00 1.98 31.52
N ASN A 26 -13.59 2.01 32.78
CA ASN A 26 -12.21 2.29 33.21
C ASN A 26 -11.50 1.01 33.70
N GLY A 27 -11.51 -0.04 32.86
CA GLY A 27 -10.89 -1.34 33.18
C GLY A 27 -10.27 -2.07 32.00
N MET A 28 -9.92 -1.39 30.90
CA MET A 28 -9.14 -1.99 29.82
C MET A 28 -7.65 -1.86 30.13
N GLY A 29 -6.92 -2.98 30.13
CA GLY A 29 -5.47 -2.94 29.92
C GLY A 29 -5.21 -2.10 28.68
N ARG A 30 -4.65 -0.90 28.87
CA ARG A 30 -4.65 0.15 27.84
C ARG A 30 -3.86 -0.33 26.63
N ILE A 31 -4.54 -0.48 25.49
CA ILE A 31 -3.91 -0.47 24.17
C ILE A 31 -2.94 0.71 24.14
N GLY A 32 -1.65 0.45 23.91
CA GLY A 32 -0.59 1.47 23.89
C GLY A 32 -0.72 2.40 22.69
N LEU A 33 0.16 3.40 22.62
CA LEU A 33 0.07 4.46 21.61
C LEU A 33 0.24 3.91 20.19
N ASN A 34 1.27 3.08 19.98
CA ASN A 34 1.56 2.52 18.66
C ASN A 34 0.48 1.54 18.20
N GLU A 35 -0.09 0.73 19.10
CA GLU A 35 -1.22 -0.13 18.75
C GLU A 35 -2.45 0.69 18.36
N ARG A 36 -2.78 1.77 19.10
CA ARG A 36 -3.89 2.68 18.74
C ARG A 36 -3.68 3.31 17.37
N LEU A 37 -2.46 3.77 17.09
CA LEU A 37 -2.11 4.37 15.79
C LEU A 37 -2.20 3.34 14.66
N GLY A 38 -1.81 2.08 14.91
CA GLY A 38 -1.98 0.97 13.99
C GLY A 38 -3.45 0.69 13.67
N LEU A 39 -4.32 0.63 14.69
CA LEU A 39 -5.76 0.47 14.52
C LEU A 39 -6.39 1.64 13.75
N ILE A 40 -6.02 2.88 14.08
CA ILE A 40 -6.48 4.07 13.35
C ILE A 40 -6.03 4.03 11.89
N GLY A 41 -4.81 3.57 11.62
CA GLY A 41 -4.30 3.35 10.27
C GLY A 41 -5.10 2.33 9.44
N LEU A 42 -5.92 1.48 10.05
CA LEU A 42 -6.88 0.62 9.34
C LEU A 42 -8.17 1.37 8.96
N ILE A 43 -8.54 2.41 9.72
CA ILE A 43 -9.79 3.18 9.59
C ILE A 43 -9.60 4.40 8.67
N GLU A 44 -8.53 5.17 8.87
CA GLU A 44 -8.28 6.43 8.15
C GLU A 44 -7.89 6.23 6.68
N GLU A 45 -7.54 5.01 6.26
CA GLU A 45 -7.15 4.67 4.88
C GLU A 45 -8.29 4.75 3.83
N GLY A 46 -9.29 5.58 4.08
CA GLY A 46 -10.42 5.85 3.20
C GLY A 46 -11.40 6.88 3.76
N VAL A 47 -11.49 6.98 5.09
CA VAL A 47 -12.46 7.83 5.77
C VAL A 47 -11.79 9.13 6.24
N ARG A 48 -11.41 10.01 5.30
CA ARG A 48 -10.82 11.33 5.62
C ARG A 48 -11.81 12.34 6.23
N LEU A 49 -13.08 11.99 6.40
CA LEU A 49 -14.12 12.91 6.85
C LEU A 49 -14.90 12.28 8.02
N GLY A 50 -14.70 12.81 9.23
CA GLY A 50 -15.62 12.60 10.36
C GLY A 50 -15.43 11.33 11.21
N THR A 51 -14.31 10.60 11.10
CA THR A 51 -14.03 9.42 11.96
C THR A 51 -14.03 9.75 13.45
N GLY A 52 -13.50 10.92 13.83
CA GLY A 52 -13.53 11.42 15.21
C GLY A 52 -14.93 11.73 15.74
N ALA A 53 -15.97 11.74 14.89
CA ALA A 53 -17.36 11.93 15.28
C ALA A 53 -18.16 10.62 15.44
N SER A 54 -17.60 9.46 15.06
CA SER A 54 -18.27 8.18 15.31
C SER A 54 -18.06 7.77 16.78
N PRO A 55 -19.13 7.61 17.58
CA PRO A 55 -19.01 7.28 19.01
C PRO A 55 -18.27 5.96 19.28
N ILE A 56 -18.26 5.05 18.31
CA ILE A 56 -17.67 3.70 18.43
C ILE A 56 -16.14 3.75 18.33
N VAL A 57 -15.57 4.76 17.67
CA VAL A 57 -14.12 4.88 17.42
C VAL A 57 -13.50 6.07 18.18
N ALA A 58 -14.34 6.91 18.78
CA ALA A 58 -13.91 8.11 19.51
C ALA A 58 -12.94 7.80 20.66
N ASP A 59 -13.01 6.60 21.23
CA ASP A 59 -12.10 6.10 22.25
C ASP A 59 -10.66 5.93 21.73
N LEU A 60 -10.47 5.44 20.51
CA LEU A 60 -9.16 5.32 19.86
C LEU A 60 -8.53 6.70 19.58
N PHE A 61 -9.34 7.71 19.24
CA PHE A 61 -8.89 9.08 18.97
C PHE A 61 -8.74 9.94 20.23
N SER A 62 -9.35 9.54 21.35
CA SER A 62 -9.35 10.33 22.59
C SER A 62 -7.92 10.57 23.11
N ASN A 63 -7.58 11.84 23.31
CA ASN A 63 -6.26 12.31 23.79
C ASN A 63 -5.06 11.86 22.93
N LEU A 64 -5.30 11.34 21.72
CA LEU A 64 -4.26 10.76 20.86
C LEU A 64 -3.24 11.80 20.43
N TRP A 65 -3.70 12.97 19.96
CA TRP A 65 -2.79 14.02 19.49
C TRP A 65 -1.97 14.63 20.62
N ASP A 66 -2.56 14.78 21.81
CA ASP A 66 -1.82 15.20 23.01
C ASP A 66 -0.79 14.15 23.44
N LEU A 67 -1.08 12.85 23.27
CA LEU A 67 -0.11 11.77 23.49
C LEU A 67 1.01 11.80 22.45
N VAL A 68 0.69 11.93 21.17
CA VAL A 68 1.67 12.02 20.06
C VAL A 68 2.59 13.23 20.26
N ASP A 69 2.04 14.41 20.55
CA ASP A 69 2.84 15.64 20.71
C ASP A 69 3.72 15.59 21.96
N ARG A 70 3.24 15.01 23.07
CA ARG A 70 4.07 14.74 24.25
C ARG A 70 5.19 13.74 23.96
N THR A 71 4.89 12.68 23.20
CA THR A 71 5.85 11.64 22.82
C THR A 71 6.97 12.21 21.94
N VAL A 72 6.62 13.04 20.96
CA VAL A 72 7.58 13.75 20.11
C VAL A 72 8.41 14.75 20.93
N SER A 73 7.78 15.50 21.84
CA SER A 73 8.47 16.51 22.66
C SER A 73 9.47 15.89 23.65
N GLY A 74 9.18 14.69 24.17
CA GLY A 74 10.07 13.94 25.06
C GLY A 74 11.14 13.11 24.36
N SER A 75 11.19 13.10 23.03
CA SER A 75 12.04 12.18 22.26
C SER A 75 13.53 12.53 22.31
N ARG A 76 14.37 11.48 22.41
CA ARG A 76 15.83 11.56 22.44
C ARG A 76 16.44 10.78 21.28
N VAL A 77 17.61 11.22 20.83
CA VAL A 77 18.35 10.52 19.76
C VAL A 77 19.42 9.67 20.42
N ASP A 78 19.23 8.37 20.37
CA ASP A 78 20.16 7.40 20.93
C ASP A 78 21.15 6.96 19.85
N ARG A 79 22.42 6.98 20.23
CA ARG A 79 23.52 6.45 19.41
C ARG A 79 23.76 5.01 19.86
N LEU A 80 23.34 4.04 19.05
CA LEU A 80 23.66 2.64 19.33
C LEU A 80 25.17 2.41 19.22
N LYS A 81 25.73 1.66 20.17
CA LYS A 81 27.17 1.36 20.20
C LYS A 81 27.53 0.44 19.02
N PRO A 82 28.79 0.47 18.54
CA PRO A 82 29.24 -0.41 17.46
C PRO A 82 29.07 -1.91 17.76
N GLU A 83 29.01 -2.27 19.04
CA GLU A 83 28.87 -3.65 19.52
C GLU A 83 27.45 -4.22 19.29
N ASP A 84 26.44 -3.35 19.15
CA ASP A 84 25.05 -3.73 18.82
C ASP A 84 24.79 -3.78 17.30
N SER A 85 25.83 -3.57 16.47
CA SER A 85 25.69 -3.61 15.01
C SER A 85 25.69 -5.04 14.48
N GLU A 86 24.51 -5.60 14.25
CA GLU A 86 24.42 -6.80 13.42
C GLU A 86 24.99 -6.50 12.03
N LYS A 87 26.03 -7.26 11.63
CA LYS A 87 26.49 -7.39 10.25
C LYS A 87 26.99 -6.08 9.57
N GLY A 88 27.41 -5.07 10.36
CA GLY A 88 28.15 -3.89 9.88
C GLY A 88 27.32 -2.64 9.53
N PHE A 89 25.99 -2.67 9.73
CA PHE A 89 25.16 -1.46 9.70
C PHE A 89 25.21 -0.75 11.05
N ARG A 90 25.40 0.57 11.04
CA ARG A 90 25.24 1.40 12.24
C ARG A 90 23.90 2.10 12.18
N MET A 91 23.27 2.27 13.33
CA MET A 91 21.93 2.83 13.44
C MET A 91 21.92 4.02 14.39
N LEU A 92 21.17 5.05 14.02
CA LEU A 92 20.73 6.10 14.94
C LEU A 92 19.23 5.95 15.10
N GLU A 93 18.75 5.99 16.33
CA GLU A 93 17.32 5.90 16.63
C GLU A 93 16.86 7.17 17.34
N ILE A 94 15.68 7.65 17.01
CA ILE A 94 14.94 8.60 17.84
C ILE A 94 13.94 7.79 18.63
N ASN A 95 14.13 7.74 19.94
CA ASN A 95 13.23 7.03 20.83
C ASN A 95 12.41 8.03 21.66
N SER A 96 11.18 7.65 22.03
CA SER A 96 10.38 8.36 23.02
C SER A 96 11.04 8.26 24.40
N ALA A 97 10.53 9.04 25.36
CA ALA A 97 10.96 8.92 26.77
C ALA A 97 10.69 7.53 27.36
N GLU A 98 9.74 6.78 26.78
CA GLU A 98 9.35 5.43 27.19
C GLU A 98 10.12 4.34 26.42
N GLY A 99 11.04 4.72 25.52
CA GLY A 99 11.88 3.80 24.75
C GLY A 99 11.28 3.36 23.41
N GLU A 100 10.15 3.92 22.98
CA GLU A 100 9.53 3.59 21.69
C GLU A 100 10.26 4.24 20.52
N ASN A 101 10.58 3.50 19.46
CA ASN A 101 11.23 4.06 18.28
C ASN A 101 10.26 4.92 17.44
N LEU A 102 10.55 6.21 17.32
CA LEU A 102 9.77 7.20 16.55
C LEU A 102 10.31 7.42 15.15
N GLY A 103 11.58 7.08 14.94
CA GLY A 103 12.28 7.21 13.68
C GLY A 103 13.71 6.73 13.80
N ARG A 104 14.33 6.47 12.66
CA ARG A 104 15.67 5.89 12.61
C ARG A 104 16.41 6.27 11.35
N LEU A 105 17.71 6.03 11.39
CA LEU A 105 18.62 6.19 10.28
C LEU A 105 19.56 5.00 10.25
N ASN A 106 19.65 4.36 9.08
CA ASN A 106 20.58 3.27 8.81
C ASN A 106 21.77 3.79 8.00
N MET A 107 22.99 3.47 8.44
CA MET A 107 24.22 3.86 7.74
C MET A 107 25.22 2.70 7.65
N LEU A 108 26.06 2.73 6.62
CA LEU A 108 27.14 1.79 6.40
C LEU A 108 28.48 2.51 6.39
N TYR A 109 29.45 1.99 7.16
CA TYR A 109 30.80 2.57 7.19
C TYR A 109 31.71 1.97 6.12
N LEU A 110 32.30 2.84 5.30
CA LEU A 110 33.30 2.52 4.29
C LEU A 110 34.65 3.14 4.69
N LYS A 111 35.67 2.31 4.86
CA LYS A 111 37.01 2.75 5.28
C LYS A 111 37.86 3.32 4.14
N LYS A 112 37.68 2.82 2.91
CA LYS A 112 38.50 3.16 1.73
C LYS A 112 37.62 3.72 0.61
N PRO A 113 38.15 4.63 -0.23
CA PRO A 113 39.47 5.29 -0.18
C PRO A 113 39.64 6.32 0.94
N ILE A 114 38.53 6.82 1.49
CA ILE A 114 38.49 7.72 2.63
C ILE A 114 37.41 7.24 3.61
N PRO A 115 37.49 7.58 4.92
CA PRO A 115 36.42 7.31 5.85
C PRO A 115 35.11 7.95 5.38
N CYS A 116 34.11 7.11 5.13
CA CYS A 116 32.82 7.52 4.60
C CYS A 116 31.70 6.75 5.32
N TYR A 117 30.61 7.43 5.64
CA TYR A 117 29.36 6.79 6.05
C TYR A 117 28.33 6.99 4.94
N TYR A 118 27.88 5.88 4.38
CA TYR A 118 26.79 5.86 3.43
C TYR A 118 25.47 5.79 4.18
N LEU A 119 24.62 6.79 4.00
CA LEU A 119 23.25 6.82 4.50
C LEU A 119 22.38 5.98 3.58
N VAL A 120 21.84 4.89 4.13
CA VAL A 120 21.05 3.91 3.38
C VAL A 120 19.61 4.39 3.30
N TYR A 121 19.00 4.73 4.44
CA TYR A 121 17.71 5.40 4.49
C TYR A 121 17.48 6.14 5.82
N VAL A 122 16.48 7.02 5.80
CA VAL A 122 15.88 7.66 6.98
C VAL A 122 14.41 7.32 7.02
N GLU A 123 13.93 6.87 8.17
CA GLU A 123 12.54 6.53 8.38
C GLU A 123 11.99 7.27 9.59
N VAL A 124 10.78 7.80 9.46
CA VAL A 124 9.99 8.33 10.57
C VAL A 124 8.63 7.64 10.51
N ALA A 125 8.20 7.09 11.64
CA ALA A 125 6.92 6.39 11.72
C ALA A 125 5.79 7.35 11.27
N ALA A 126 4.83 6.83 10.50
CA ALA A 126 3.84 7.65 9.81
C ALA A 126 3.12 8.69 10.71
N PRO A 127 2.71 8.35 11.95
CA PRO A 127 2.07 9.29 12.87
C PRO A 127 2.94 10.48 13.29
N TYR A 128 4.25 10.33 13.26
CA TYR A 128 5.22 11.34 13.70
C TYR A 128 5.85 12.12 12.52
N ARG A 129 5.42 11.84 11.29
CA ARG A 129 5.87 12.59 10.10
C ARG A 129 5.41 14.04 10.17
N LYS A 130 6.15 14.93 9.50
CA LYS A 130 5.94 16.40 9.51
C LYS A 130 6.07 17.08 10.89
N LYS A 131 6.49 16.37 11.94
CA LYS A 131 6.79 16.92 13.27
C LYS A 131 8.27 17.27 13.48
N GLY A 132 9.05 17.39 12.39
CA GLY A 132 10.47 17.78 12.44
C GLY A 132 11.46 16.68 12.83
N LEU A 133 11.01 15.45 13.11
CA LEU A 133 11.90 14.33 13.50
C LEU A 133 12.94 13.97 12.43
N GLY A 134 12.55 13.96 11.15
CA GLY A 134 13.48 13.72 10.04
C GLY A 134 14.61 14.77 9.98
N ASN A 135 14.27 16.05 10.19
CA ASN A 135 15.29 17.11 10.29
C ASN A 135 16.22 16.89 11.48
N ARG A 136 15.69 16.48 12.64
CA ARG A 136 16.49 16.20 13.83
C ARG A 136 17.49 15.05 13.57
N ILE A 137 17.05 13.95 12.96
CA ILE A 137 17.92 12.84 12.54
C ILE A 137 19.04 13.34 11.63
N LEU A 138 18.73 14.13 10.60
CA LEU A 138 19.73 14.60 9.63
C LEU A 138 20.74 15.55 10.25
N VAL A 139 20.31 16.45 11.14
CA VAL A 139 21.22 17.33 11.91
C VAL A 139 22.16 16.49 12.77
N HIS A 140 21.64 15.54 13.53
CA HIS A 140 22.47 14.67 14.37
C HIS A 140 23.45 13.83 13.56
N PHE A 141 23.03 13.31 12.40
CA PHE A 141 23.91 12.55 11.52
C PHE A 141 25.03 13.43 10.95
N ARG A 142 24.72 14.65 10.52
CA ARG A 142 25.72 15.62 10.07
C ARG A 142 26.75 15.91 11.17
N ASP A 143 26.29 16.18 12.39
CA ASP A 143 27.19 16.48 13.51
C ASP A 143 28.07 15.27 13.85
N PHE A 144 27.53 14.05 13.73
CA PHE A 144 28.29 12.81 13.82
C PHE A 144 29.38 12.69 12.75
N LEU A 145 29.09 13.04 11.48
CA LEU A 145 30.08 13.03 10.39
C LEU A 145 31.22 14.03 10.67
N VAL A 146 30.89 15.20 11.20
CA VAL A 146 31.87 16.22 11.62
C VAL A 146 32.75 15.69 12.75
N GLU A 147 32.16 15.10 13.80
CA GLU A 147 32.87 14.50 14.93
C GLU A 147 33.86 13.41 14.45
N LYS A 148 33.40 12.52 13.57
CA LYS A 148 34.22 11.44 13.02
C LYS A 148 35.18 11.88 11.92
N SER A 149 35.12 13.14 11.47
CA SER A 149 35.90 13.65 10.34
C SER A 149 35.78 12.73 9.11
N ALA A 150 34.56 12.29 8.82
CA ALA A 150 34.24 11.35 7.76
C ALA A 150 33.25 11.97 6.76
N VAL A 151 33.37 11.58 5.49
CA VAL A 151 32.43 12.01 4.44
C VAL A 151 31.09 11.32 4.63
N GLY A 152 29.99 12.01 4.34
CA GLY A 152 28.66 11.42 4.17
C GLY A 152 28.35 11.24 2.70
N ILE A 153 27.78 10.11 2.30
CA ILE A 153 27.16 9.93 0.97
C ILE A 153 25.75 9.40 1.19
N LEU A 154 24.79 9.84 0.37
CA LEU A 154 23.44 9.30 0.31
C LEU A 154 22.95 9.29 -1.13
N ASP A 155 21.87 8.56 -1.38
CA ASP A 155 21.17 8.55 -2.66
C ASP A 155 19.81 9.24 -2.46
N ASN A 156 19.55 10.34 -3.17
CA ASN A 156 18.31 11.09 -3.02
C ASN A 156 17.18 10.46 -3.83
N ILE A 157 16.54 9.46 -3.23
CA ILE A 157 15.39 8.74 -3.80
C ILE A 157 14.07 9.51 -3.67
N ILE A 158 14.07 10.72 -3.11
CA ILE A 158 12.86 11.52 -2.95
C ILE A 158 12.47 12.06 -4.34
N PRO A 159 11.20 11.93 -4.76
CA PRO A 159 10.72 12.53 -6.02
C PRO A 159 10.83 14.06 -6.00
N GLU A 160 11.11 14.67 -7.15
CA GLU A 160 11.23 16.14 -7.28
C GLU A 160 9.93 16.89 -6.94
N ASP A 161 8.78 16.26 -7.15
CA ASP A 161 7.47 16.81 -6.82
C ASP A 161 7.13 16.71 -5.31
N ASP A 162 7.95 16.00 -4.52
CA ASP A 162 7.75 15.91 -3.07
C ASP A 162 8.25 17.18 -2.37
N PRO A 163 7.45 17.79 -1.46
CA PRO A 163 7.87 18.97 -0.69
C PRO A 163 9.16 18.78 0.13
N THR A 164 9.55 17.53 0.40
CA THR A 164 10.75 17.16 1.14
C THR A 164 11.96 16.86 0.24
N PHE A 165 11.84 16.95 -1.08
CA PHE A 165 12.95 16.73 -2.03
C PHE A 165 14.22 17.52 -1.66
N SER A 166 14.03 18.79 -1.29
CA SER A 166 15.11 19.71 -0.93
C SER A 166 15.64 19.54 0.51
N ILE A 167 15.19 18.52 1.26
CA ILE A 167 15.58 18.35 2.67
C ILE A 167 17.10 18.22 2.83
N TYR A 168 17.76 17.45 1.98
CA TYR A 168 19.21 17.25 2.07
C TYR A 168 19.99 18.53 1.76
N LEU A 169 19.58 19.28 0.72
CA LEU A 169 20.16 20.58 0.38
C LEU A 169 20.09 21.55 1.57
N LYS A 170 18.95 21.59 2.28
CA LYS A 170 18.77 22.44 3.48
C LYS A 170 19.70 22.06 4.63
N HIS A 171 20.26 20.86 4.63
CA HIS A 171 21.21 20.37 5.64
C HIS A 171 22.67 20.35 5.15
N ALA A 172 22.99 21.18 4.14
CA ALA A 172 24.33 21.34 3.56
C ALA A 172 24.89 20.10 2.86
N TRP A 173 24.01 19.22 2.37
CA TRP A 173 24.38 18.21 1.39
C TRP A 173 24.42 18.85 0.01
N GLU A 174 25.37 18.46 -0.82
CA GLU A 174 25.51 18.95 -2.19
C GLU A 174 25.43 17.78 -3.19
N PRO A 175 24.89 17.97 -4.40
CA PRO A 175 24.93 16.96 -5.45
C PRO A 175 26.38 16.58 -5.74
N ILE A 176 26.68 15.29 -5.83
CA ILE A 176 28.07 14.82 -5.99
C ILE A 176 28.69 15.30 -7.31
N GLU A 177 27.84 15.54 -8.31
CA GLU A 177 28.16 16.03 -9.65
C GLU A 177 28.88 17.36 -9.59
N SER A 178 28.54 18.20 -8.60
CA SER A 178 29.23 19.48 -8.35
C SER A 178 30.73 19.33 -8.07
N ILE A 179 31.20 18.13 -7.72
CA ILE A 179 32.60 17.82 -7.42
C ILE A 179 33.22 16.90 -8.48
N ILE A 180 32.49 15.88 -8.95
CA ILE A 180 33.05 14.86 -9.86
C ILE A 180 32.78 15.12 -11.35
N GLY A 181 31.81 15.99 -11.66
CA GLY A 181 31.30 16.29 -13.00
C GLY A 181 30.24 15.30 -13.51
N ASP A 182 29.35 15.77 -14.37
CA ASP A 182 28.14 15.05 -14.85
C ASP A 182 28.44 13.79 -15.69
N THR A 183 29.63 13.70 -16.29
CA THR A 183 29.94 12.69 -17.32
C THR A 183 30.23 11.28 -16.78
N VAL A 184 30.13 11.04 -15.47
CA VAL A 184 30.59 9.80 -14.83
C VAL A 184 29.49 9.00 -14.13
N LEU A 185 28.31 9.59 -13.96
CA LEU A 185 27.17 8.96 -13.31
C LEU A 185 26.14 8.51 -14.34
N ASP A 186 25.36 7.49 -13.97
CA ASP A 186 24.20 7.12 -14.79
C ASP A 186 23.10 8.18 -14.55
N GLU A 187 22.23 8.45 -15.53
CA GLU A 187 21.18 9.50 -15.40
C GLU A 187 20.23 9.27 -14.20
N GLU A 188 20.20 8.05 -13.66
CA GLU A 188 19.37 7.65 -12.52
C GLU A 188 20.04 7.86 -11.15
N ASP A 189 21.37 8.05 -11.09
CA ASP A 189 22.08 8.21 -9.82
C ASP A 189 21.91 9.64 -9.28
N ARG A 190 21.30 9.79 -8.09
CA ARG A 190 21.11 11.09 -7.44
C ARG A 190 21.93 11.19 -6.15
N TYR A 191 23.23 10.92 -6.25
CA TYR A 191 24.08 10.90 -5.08
C TYR A 191 24.29 12.30 -4.52
N MET A 192 24.05 12.45 -3.21
CA MET A 192 24.39 13.66 -2.47
C MET A 192 25.57 13.36 -1.54
N VAL A 193 26.43 14.35 -1.35
CA VAL A 193 27.62 14.25 -0.51
C VAL A 193 27.61 15.33 0.57
N PHE A 194 28.12 14.96 1.74
CA PHE A 194 28.45 15.90 2.80
C PHE A 194 29.95 15.82 3.10
N ILE A 195 30.67 16.92 2.86
CA ILE A 195 32.11 17.02 3.16
C ILE A 195 32.29 17.78 4.48
N PRO A 196 32.80 17.14 5.55
CA PRO A 196 33.01 17.81 6.82
C PRO A 196 34.06 18.94 6.70
N PRO A 197 34.00 20.00 7.53
CA PRO A 197 34.87 21.17 7.41
C PRO A 197 36.37 20.86 7.32
N ARG A 198 36.84 19.85 8.05
CA ARG A 198 38.25 19.40 8.05
C ARG A 198 38.74 18.84 6.70
N LEU A 199 37.83 18.47 5.80
CA LEU A 199 38.14 17.87 4.50
C LEU A 199 37.84 18.81 3.32
N LYS A 200 37.20 19.97 3.54
CA LYS A 200 36.75 20.89 2.47
C LYS A 200 37.87 21.38 1.54
N ASN A 201 39.09 21.53 2.04
CA ASN A 201 40.23 22.06 1.27
C ASN A 201 41.05 20.96 0.57
N ARG A 202 40.61 19.70 0.59
CA ARG A 202 41.31 18.58 -0.07
C ARG A 202 40.72 18.34 -1.46
N ASN A 203 41.51 17.79 -2.38
CA ASN A 203 40.97 17.30 -3.64
C ASN A 203 40.12 16.04 -3.38
N MET A 204 38.80 16.17 -3.51
CA MET A 204 37.84 15.11 -3.20
C MET A 204 37.36 14.34 -4.43
N ARG A 205 37.72 14.78 -5.65
CA ARG A 205 37.22 14.20 -6.90
C ARG A 205 37.52 12.71 -7.03
N GLU A 206 38.80 12.33 -7.01
CA GLU A 206 39.20 10.92 -7.14
C GLU A 206 38.72 10.02 -5.98
N PRO A 207 38.81 10.44 -4.70
CA PRO A 207 38.25 9.66 -3.60
C PRO A 207 36.75 9.40 -3.73
N LEU A 208 35.96 10.42 -4.14
CA LEU A 208 34.51 10.28 -4.29
C LEU A 208 34.15 9.37 -5.46
N LEU A 209 34.84 9.50 -6.61
CA LEU A 209 34.66 8.59 -7.75
C LEU A 209 34.86 7.12 -7.36
N LYS A 210 35.95 6.83 -6.65
CA LYS A 210 36.24 5.47 -6.16
C LYS A 210 35.21 4.99 -5.12
N LEU A 211 34.69 5.89 -4.26
CA LEU A 211 33.62 5.57 -3.31
C LEU A 211 32.33 5.18 -4.04
N VAL A 212 31.87 5.99 -5.00
CA VAL A 212 30.66 5.71 -5.79
C VAL A 212 30.79 4.37 -6.51
N TYR A 213 31.93 4.10 -7.15
CA TYR A 213 32.19 2.80 -7.79
C TYR A 213 32.09 1.63 -6.79
N HIS A 214 32.65 1.78 -5.59
CA HIS A 214 32.53 0.76 -4.54
C HIS A 214 31.09 0.60 -4.01
N LEU A 215 30.32 1.69 -3.94
CA LEU A 215 28.92 1.67 -3.55
C LEU A 215 28.08 0.95 -4.59
N LYS A 216 28.17 1.33 -5.88
CA LYS A 216 27.47 0.66 -6.99
C LYS A 216 27.71 -0.85 -6.98
N ARG A 217 28.98 -1.27 -6.84
CA ARG A 217 29.33 -2.70 -6.76
C ARG A 217 28.72 -3.42 -5.55
N LYS A 218 28.57 -2.72 -4.42
CA LYS A 218 28.00 -3.29 -3.18
C LYS A 218 26.48 -3.13 -3.11
N ARG A 219 25.86 -2.34 -3.98
CA ARG A 219 24.46 -1.93 -3.90
C ARG A 219 23.49 -3.11 -3.78
N PRO A 220 23.60 -4.18 -4.60
CA PRO A 220 22.72 -5.34 -4.45
C PRO A 220 22.79 -5.97 -3.05
N ALA A 221 24.00 -6.12 -2.49
CA ALA A 221 24.16 -6.69 -1.15
C ALA A 221 23.69 -5.75 -0.03
N ILE A 222 23.70 -4.43 -0.25
CA ILE A 222 23.15 -3.44 0.68
C ILE A 222 21.62 -3.54 0.64
N ASP A 223 21.02 -3.49 -0.56
CA ASP A 223 19.57 -3.54 -0.76
C ASP A 223 18.98 -4.84 -0.22
N MET A 224 19.61 -6.00 -0.48
CA MET A 224 19.16 -7.29 0.07
C MET A 224 19.06 -7.28 1.60
N ARG A 225 20.05 -6.68 2.28
CA ARG A 225 20.08 -6.61 3.75
C ARG A 225 19.06 -5.62 4.28
N ASP A 226 18.91 -4.51 3.59
CA ASP A 226 17.93 -3.48 3.93
C ASP A 226 16.50 -4.03 3.83
N ASN A 227 16.23 -4.77 2.75
CA ASN A 227 14.99 -5.51 2.53
C ASN A 227 14.73 -6.51 3.65
N GLU A 228 15.74 -7.31 4.08
CA GLU A 228 15.59 -8.27 5.19
C GLU A 228 15.15 -7.57 6.48
N ILE A 229 15.80 -6.46 6.84
CA ILE A 229 15.49 -5.68 8.06
C ILE A 229 14.10 -5.05 7.98
N MET A 230 13.76 -4.46 6.83
CA MET A 230 12.44 -3.87 6.58
C MET A 230 11.35 -4.93 6.71
N VAL A 231 11.51 -6.10 6.08
CA VAL A 231 10.53 -7.19 6.14
C VAL A 231 10.32 -7.66 7.57
N ARG A 232 11.39 -7.91 8.34
CA ARG A 232 11.31 -8.33 9.75
C ARG A 232 10.48 -7.37 10.59
N ARG A 233 10.73 -6.06 10.42
CA ARG A 233 10.04 -5.02 11.17
C ARG A 233 8.58 -4.89 10.77
N THR A 234 8.29 -4.86 9.48
CA THR A 234 6.90 -4.79 9.02
C THR A 234 6.11 -6.02 9.45
N LEU A 235 6.72 -7.22 9.50
CA LEU A 235 6.10 -8.41 10.09
C LEU A 235 5.82 -8.26 11.59
N ALA A 236 6.74 -7.65 12.35
CA ALA A 236 6.50 -7.34 13.76
C ALA A 236 5.32 -6.36 13.93
N GLU A 237 5.27 -5.30 13.13
CA GLU A 237 4.15 -4.34 13.13
C GLU A 237 2.82 -5.02 12.81
N PHE A 238 2.78 -5.95 11.83
CA PHE A 238 1.57 -6.74 11.57
C PHE A 238 1.17 -7.60 12.77
N LYS A 239 2.12 -8.24 13.48
CA LYS A 239 1.84 -9.01 14.70
C LYS A 239 1.25 -8.12 15.79
N ASP A 240 1.80 -6.92 15.98
CA ASP A 240 1.33 -5.97 16.99
C ASP A 240 -0.08 -5.46 16.67
N VAL A 241 -0.34 -5.10 15.40
CA VAL A 241 -1.68 -4.67 14.95
C VAL A 241 -2.69 -5.81 15.10
N TYR A 242 -2.32 -7.05 14.78
CA TYR A 242 -3.19 -8.21 14.96
C TYR A 242 -3.51 -8.45 16.44
N ALA A 243 -2.49 -8.41 17.32
CA ALA A 243 -2.69 -8.54 18.75
C ALA A 243 -3.58 -7.41 19.31
N ALA A 244 -3.40 -6.18 18.82
CA ALA A 244 -4.22 -5.03 19.17
C ALA A 244 -5.68 -5.21 18.73
N LEU A 245 -5.95 -5.77 17.54
CA LEU A 245 -7.30 -6.09 17.09
C LEU A 245 -7.96 -7.13 18.00
N CYS A 246 -7.24 -8.20 18.33
CA CYS A 246 -7.72 -9.24 19.24
C CYS A 246 -8.00 -8.68 20.65
N LEU A 247 -7.18 -7.75 21.14
CA LEU A 247 -7.39 -7.08 22.41
C LEU A 247 -8.60 -6.12 22.37
N TYR A 248 -8.72 -5.32 21.31
CA TYR A 248 -9.79 -4.36 21.13
C TYR A 248 -11.17 -5.04 21.05
N PHE A 249 -11.25 -6.18 20.35
CA PHE A 249 -12.47 -6.97 20.22
C PHE A 249 -12.54 -8.16 21.19
N ARG A 250 -11.79 -8.17 22.29
CA ARG A 250 -11.71 -9.33 23.20
C ARG A 250 -13.08 -9.78 23.68
N GLU A 251 -13.90 -8.87 24.21
CA GLU A 251 -15.25 -9.18 24.69
C GLU A 251 -16.09 -9.81 23.58
N ASN A 252 -16.05 -9.25 22.36
CA ASN A 252 -16.74 -9.79 21.20
C ASN A 252 -16.26 -11.20 20.81
N LEU A 253 -14.96 -11.43 20.84
CA LEU A 253 -14.34 -12.72 20.50
C LEU A 253 -14.63 -13.80 21.55
N GLU A 254 -14.73 -13.42 22.83
CA GLU A 254 -15.08 -14.32 23.95
C GLU A 254 -16.57 -14.68 23.93
N GLU A 255 -17.44 -13.71 23.64
CA GLU A 255 -18.90 -13.92 23.53
C GLU A 255 -19.32 -14.56 22.20
N GLY A 256 -18.43 -14.62 21.21
CA GLY A 256 -18.74 -15.06 19.85
C GLY A 256 -19.62 -14.09 19.07
N SER A 257 -19.64 -12.81 19.44
CA SER A 257 -20.45 -11.78 18.78
C SER A 257 -19.71 -11.14 17.60
N GLU A 258 -20.22 -11.37 16.39
CA GLU A 258 -19.64 -10.81 15.16
C GLU A 258 -20.22 -9.43 14.82
N THR A 259 -19.44 -8.36 15.07
CA THR A 259 -19.86 -7.00 14.70
C THR A 259 -19.39 -6.59 13.29
N SER A 260 -20.12 -5.68 12.64
CA SER A 260 -19.73 -5.14 11.32
C SER A 260 -18.39 -4.41 11.34
N LEU A 261 -18.08 -3.70 12.44
CA LEU A 261 -16.80 -3.03 12.60
C LEU A 261 -15.64 -4.03 12.76
N MET A 262 -15.84 -5.09 13.54
CA MET A 262 -14.84 -6.15 13.70
C MET A 262 -14.51 -6.80 12.36
N ARG A 263 -15.51 -7.22 11.60
CA ARG A 263 -15.32 -7.80 10.24
C ARG A 263 -14.59 -6.83 9.32
N PHE A 264 -14.95 -5.55 9.33
CA PHE A 264 -14.30 -4.52 8.51
C PHE A 264 -12.82 -4.35 8.88
N MET A 265 -12.49 -4.26 10.16
CA MET A 265 -11.12 -4.05 10.64
C MET A 265 -10.21 -5.24 10.33
N PHE A 266 -10.67 -6.47 10.58
CA PHE A 266 -9.92 -7.67 10.22
C PHE A 266 -9.81 -7.85 8.70
N THR A 267 -10.83 -7.48 7.93
CA THR A 267 -10.74 -7.46 6.44
C THR A 267 -9.62 -6.51 5.97
N ARG A 268 -9.55 -5.29 6.54
CA ARG A 268 -8.49 -4.32 6.22
C ARG A 268 -7.10 -4.84 6.60
N PHE A 269 -6.98 -5.47 7.77
CA PHE A 269 -5.74 -6.11 8.19
C PHE A 269 -5.29 -7.18 7.19
N VAL A 270 -6.16 -8.16 6.88
CA VAL A 270 -5.84 -9.27 5.98
C VAL A 270 -5.48 -8.77 4.59
N THR A 271 -6.28 -7.86 4.01
CA THR A 271 -6.00 -7.30 2.68
C THR A 271 -4.69 -6.53 2.59
N LYS A 272 -4.28 -5.82 3.66
CA LYS A 272 -2.94 -5.22 3.76
C LYS A 272 -1.85 -6.27 3.85
N PHE A 273 -2.05 -7.29 4.68
CA PHE A 273 -1.07 -8.34 4.91
C PHE A 273 -0.78 -9.14 3.64
N ILE A 274 -1.80 -9.57 2.90
CA ILE A 274 -1.63 -10.27 1.62
C ILE A 274 -0.96 -9.37 0.56
N ALA A 275 -1.27 -8.08 0.53
CA ALA A 275 -0.61 -7.14 -0.37
C ALA A 275 0.88 -6.98 -0.03
N PHE A 276 1.22 -6.95 1.25
CA PHE A 276 2.61 -6.97 1.71
C PHE A 276 3.33 -8.28 1.32
N ARG A 277 2.71 -9.45 1.56
CA ARG A 277 3.26 -10.77 1.16
C ARG A 277 3.62 -10.81 -0.33
N ARG A 278 2.76 -10.28 -1.19
CA ARG A 278 3.01 -10.18 -2.64
C ARG A 278 4.15 -9.23 -3.00
N ARG A 279 4.27 -8.09 -2.30
CA ARG A 279 5.34 -7.12 -2.57
C ARG A 279 6.71 -7.66 -2.17
N ILE A 280 6.80 -8.43 -1.09
CA ILE A 280 8.10 -8.93 -0.62
C ILE A 280 8.64 -10.08 -1.49
N SER A 281 7.77 -10.82 -2.19
CA SER A 281 8.23 -11.85 -3.15
C SER A 281 8.99 -11.28 -4.36
N GLU A 282 8.84 -9.97 -4.61
CA GLU A 282 9.53 -9.25 -5.69
C GLU A 282 10.87 -8.64 -5.22
N LEU A 283 11.19 -8.69 -3.92
CA LEU A 283 12.39 -8.07 -3.37
C LEU A 283 13.65 -8.89 -3.65
N ILE A 284 14.68 -8.21 -4.14
CA ILE A 284 16.01 -8.80 -4.39
C ILE A 284 16.55 -9.42 -3.09
N GLY A 285 16.88 -10.71 -3.14
CA GLY A 285 17.52 -11.47 -2.07
C GLY A 285 16.63 -11.91 -0.92
N TYR A 286 15.32 -11.66 -0.99
CA TYR A 286 14.42 -12.27 -0.04
C TYR A 286 14.16 -13.73 -0.44
N THR A 287 14.83 -14.67 0.25
CA THR A 287 14.68 -16.13 0.04
C THR A 287 13.79 -16.79 1.11
N GLY A 288 12.92 -16.03 1.78
CA GLY A 288 11.99 -16.57 2.78
C GLY A 288 12.60 -16.89 4.16
N GLY A 289 13.78 -16.34 4.50
CA GLY A 289 14.45 -16.57 5.78
C GLY A 289 13.63 -16.17 7.02
N GLU A 290 12.69 -15.23 6.87
CA GLU A 290 11.59 -15.04 7.81
C GLU A 290 10.27 -15.31 7.09
N SER A 291 9.65 -16.46 7.37
CA SER A 291 8.43 -16.85 6.68
C SER A 291 7.27 -15.92 7.04
N THR A 292 6.54 -15.42 6.03
CA THR A 292 5.25 -14.74 6.23
C THR A 292 4.19 -15.65 6.83
N GLU A 293 4.42 -16.97 6.84
CA GLU A 293 3.54 -17.96 7.50
C GLU A 293 3.53 -17.82 9.03
N GLN A 294 4.36 -16.93 9.60
CA GLN A 294 4.36 -16.63 11.03
C GLN A 294 3.09 -15.94 11.55
N ILE A 295 2.26 -15.38 10.67
CA ILE A 295 0.99 -14.75 11.05
C ILE A 295 -0.14 -15.66 10.58
N THR A 296 -0.70 -16.40 11.52
CA THR A 296 -1.87 -17.26 11.32
C THR A 296 -3.06 -16.65 12.04
N LEU A 297 -4.20 -16.57 11.35
CA LEU A 297 -5.45 -16.10 11.95
C LEU A 297 -5.99 -17.15 12.93
N ASP A 298 -6.60 -16.70 14.03
CA ASP A 298 -7.41 -17.57 14.90
C ASP A 298 -8.52 -18.20 14.02
N PRO A 299 -8.79 -19.51 14.13
CA PRO A 299 -9.82 -20.18 13.32
C PRO A 299 -11.20 -19.52 13.37
N ARG A 300 -11.54 -18.84 14.48
CA ARG A 300 -12.79 -18.05 14.61
C ARG A 300 -12.75 -16.81 13.73
N ILE A 301 -11.65 -16.06 13.76
CA ILE A 301 -11.44 -14.87 12.93
C ILE A 301 -11.35 -15.24 11.45
N ALA A 302 -10.70 -16.36 11.13
CA ALA A 302 -10.58 -16.86 9.76
C ALA A 302 -11.95 -17.10 9.09
N ARG A 303 -12.97 -17.44 9.87
CA ARG A 303 -14.35 -17.68 9.38
C ARG A 303 -15.17 -16.40 9.16
N PHE A 304 -14.67 -15.24 9.59
CA PHE A 304 -15.41 -14.00 9.41
C PHE A 304 -15.67 -13.72 7.93
N PRO A 305 -16.92 -13.39 7.55
CA PRO A 305 -17.22 -12.95 6.20
C PRO A 305 -16.48 -11.65 5.86
N VAL A 306 -15.99 -11.55 4.63
CA VAL A 306 -15.29 -10.36 4.13
C VAL A 306 -16.19 -9.13 4.19
N LYS A 307 -15.65 -8.01 4.69
CA LYS A 307 -16.35 -6.71 4.77
C LYS A 307 -15.44 -5.58 4.27
N SER A 308 -15.55 -5.27 2.98
CA SER A 308 -14.58 -4.42 2.26
C SER A 308 -14.82 -2.89 2.34
N TYR A 309 -15.93 -2.47 2.94
CA TYR A 309 -16.32 -1.05 3.05
C TYR A 309 -16.75 -0.71 4.47
N ALA A 310 -16.56 0.56 4.84
CA ALA A 310 -16.86 1.04 6.19
C ALA A 310 -18.33 0.77 6.54
N PRO A 311 -18.62 0.33 7.78
CA PRO A 311 -19.98 -0.03 8.15
C PRO A 311 -20.84 1.23 8.39
N ARG A 312 -22.16 1.07 8.54
CA ARG A 312 -23.12 2.18 8.50
C ARG A 312 -22.88 3.23 9.58
N GLU A 313 -22.31 2.79 10.70
CA GLU A 313 -21.95 3.52 11.92
C GLU A 313 -20.80 4.52 11.71
N ILE A 314 -20.07 4.42 10.59
CA ILE A 314 -19.06 5.40 10.18
C ILE A 314 -19.69 6.33 9.12
N PRO A 315 -19.90 7.62 9.40
CA PRO A 315 -20.54 8.54 8.47
C PRO A 315 -19.86 8.57 7.10
N SER A 316 -20.67 8.51 6.03
CA SER A 316 -20.18 8.66 4.66
C SER A 316 -21.30 9.17 3.76
N LYS A 317 -20.95 10.01 2.78
CA LYS A 317 -21.85 10.47 1.74
C LYS A 317 -21.31 10.01 0.39
N PRO A 318 -22.08 9.25 -0.40
CA PRO A 318 -21.76 8.93 -1.78
C PRO A 318 -21.47 10.21 -2.57
N THR A 319 -20.42 10.20 -3.39
CA THR A 319 -20.09 11.33 -4.25
C THR A 319 -19.58 10.81 -5.60
N LEU A 320 -20.21 11.25 -6.69
CA LEU A 320 -19.63 11.12 -8.02
C LEU A 320 -18.40 12.01 -8.09
N VAL A 321 -17.24 11.42 -8.30
CA VAL A 321 -15.94 12.13 -8.28
C VAL A 321 -15.65 12.66 -9.68
N PHE A 322 -15.80 11.82 -10.70
CA PHE A 322 -15.82 12.19 -12.11
C PHE A 322 -16.44 11.05 -12.93
N GLY A 323 -16.83 11.32 -14.16
CA GLY A 323 -17.23 10.28 -15.10
C GLY A 323 -18.11 10.80 -16.22
N ASP A 324 -18.29 9.98 -17.25
CA ASP A 324 -19.22 10.24 -18.34
C ASP A 324 -20.67 10.36 -17.81
N PRO A 325 -21.34 11.52 -17.97
CA PRO A 325 -22.71 11.73 -17.50
C PRO A 325 -23.69 10.71 -18.08
N THR A 326 -23.48 10.28 -19.32
CA THR A 326 -24.37 9.30 -19.96
C THR A 326 -24.22 7.92 -19.34
N LEU A 327 -23.01 7.53 -18.92
CA LEU A 327 -22.79 6.29 -18.18
C LEU A 327 -23.36 6.37 -16.77
N TRP A 328 -23.24 7.53 -16.11
CA TRP A 328 -23.83 7.74 -14.79
C TRP A 328 -25.35 7.52 -14.82
N GLU A 329 -26.05 8.12 -15.79
CA GLU A 329 -27.51 7.96 -15.93
C GLU A 329 -27.93 6.50 -16.12
N LYS A 330 -27.12 5.72 -16.85
CA LYS A 330 -27.36 4.29 -17.13
C LYS A 330 -27.11 3.36 -15.95
N LEU A 331 -26.47 3.84 -14.87
CA LEU A 331 -26.27 3.01 -13.69
C LEU A 331 -27.62 2.70 -13.02
N PRO A 332 -27.79 1.48 -12.46
CA PRO A 332 -28.93 1.16 -11.60
C PRO A 332 -29.08 2.18 -10.46
N GLU A 333 -30.32 2.55 -10.13
CA GLU A 333 -30.60 3.49 -9.02
C GLU A 333 -30.02 3.02 -7.69
N SER A 334 -30.02 1.71 -7.45
CA SER A 334 -29.39 1.12 -6.25
C SER A 334 -27.90 1.49 -6.12
N ILE A 335 -27.16 1.53 -7.23
CA ILE A 335 -25.75 1.93 -7.25
C ILE A 335 -25.61 3.44 -7.02
N LYS A 336 -26.53 4.27 -7.51
CA LYS A 336 -26.49 5.73 -7.29
C LYS A 336 -26.78 6.09 -5.83
N GLU A 337 -27.75 5.41 -5.21
CA GLU A 337 -28.18 5.66 -3.83
C GLU A 337 -27.23 5.03 -2.78
N GLN A 338 -26.80 3.79 -3.00
CA GLN A 338 -25.96 3.03 -2.05
C GLN A 338 -24.79 2.32 -2.77
N PRO A 339 -23.83 3.06 -3.36
CA PRO A 339 -22.80 2.47 -4.22
C PRO A 339 -22.01 1.36 -3.55
N ALA A 340 -21.53 1.56 -2.32
CA ALA A 340 -20.72 0.55 -1.65
C ALA A 340 -21.49 -0.74 -1.39
N GLY A 341 -22.76 -0.67 -1.01
CA GLY A 341 -23.57 -1.87 -0.78
C GLY A 341 -23.88 -2.61 -2.08
N SER A 342 -24.34 -1.86 -3.10
CA SER A 342 -24.79 -2.43 -4.35
C SER A 342 -23.65 -2.96 -5.22
N ILE A 343 -22.52 -2.26 -5.30
CA ILE A 343 -21.36 -2.70 -6.08
C ILE A 343 -20.72 -3.94 -5.43
N GLU A 344 -20.61 -3.98 -4.11
CA GLU A 344 -19.99 -5.11 -3.40
C GLU A 344 -20.84 -6.39 -3.44
N ALA A 345 -22.15 -6.25 -3.68
CA ALA A 345 -23.06 -7.37 -3.90
C ALA A 345 -23.02 -7.93 -5.33
N LEU A 346 -22.36 -7.24 -6.27
CA LEU A 346 -22.19 -7.76 -7.62
C LEU A 346 -21.31 -9.02 -7.63
N PRO A 347 -21.42 -9.86 -8.68
CA PRO A 347 -20.50 -10.96 -8.89
C PRO A 347 -19.05 -10.47 -8.90
N ASN A 348 -18.14 -11.26 -8.32
CA ASN A 348 -16.72 -10.98 -8.43
C ASN A 348 -16.27 -11.05 -9.91
N TYR A 349 -15.03 -10.65 -10.19
CA TYR A 349 -14.41 -10.89 -11.49
C TYR A 349 -13.90 -12.32 -11.62
N ARG A 350 -14.21 -12.99 -12.74
CA ARG A 350 -13.88 -14.40 -12.99
C ARG A 350 -12.43 -14.61 -13.44
N ARG A 351 -11.49 -14.14 -12.63
CA ARG A 351 -10.06 -14.37 -12.87
C ARG A 351 -9.69 -15.86 -12.74
N PRO A 352 -8.82 -16.40 -13.61
CA PRO A 352 -8.46 -17.82 -13.61
C PRO A 352 -7.99 -18.39 -12.28
N SER A 353 -7.12 -17.70 -11.56
CA SER A 353 -6.61 -18.20 -10.27
C SER A 353 -7.73 -18.34 -9.24
N PHE A 354 -8.74 -17.45 -9.27
CA PHE A 354 -9.88 -17.55 -8.36
C PHE A 354 -10.82 -18.71 -8.74
N VAL A 355 -11.12 -18.87 -10.03
CA VAL A 355 -11.97 -19.97 -10.53
C VAL A 355 -11.33 -21.33 -10.24
N THR A 356 -10.03 -21.44 -10.45
CA THR A 356 -9.27 -22.67 -10.18
C THR A 356 -9.28 -23.02 -8.70
N TRP A 357 -9.10 -22.02 -7.83
CA TRP A 357 -9.16 -22.20 -6.38
C TRP A 357 -10.56 -22.64 -5.92
N LEU A 358 -11.63 -21.99 -6.40
CA LEU A 358 -13.01 -22.38 -6.09
C LEU A 358 -13.27 -23.85 -6.44
N ALA A 359 -12.85 -24.27 -7.63
CA ALA A 359 -12.97 -25.67 -8.07
C ALA A 359 -12.17 -26.63 -7.17
N SER A 360 -10.96 -26.25 -6.77
CA SER A 360 -10.12 -27.07 -5.87
C SER A 360 -10.72 -27.25 -4.47
N CYS A 361 -11.52 -26.28 -4.02
CA CYS A 361 -12.24 -26.33 -2.74
C CYS A 361 -13.67 -26.90 -2.86
N GLY A 362 -14.11 -27.30 -4.07
CA GLY A 362 -15.48 -27.76 -4.31
C GLY A 362 -16.55 -26.69 -4.08
N ARG A 363 -16.20 -25.40 -4.24
CA ARG A 363 -17.08 -24.24 -4.01
C ARG A 363 -17.58 -23.65 -5.32
N THR A 364 -18.75 -23.03 -5.28
CA THR A 364 -19.33 -22.29 -6.42
C THR A 364 -19.03 -20.80 -6.34
N TYR A 365 -19.29 -20.09 -7.42
CA TYR A 365 -18.99 -18.65 -7.54
C TYR A 365 -19.75 -17.75 -6.57
N ASP A 366 -20.93 -18.20 -6.13
CA ASP A 366 -21.81 -17.47 -5.23
C ASP A 366 -21.46 -17.68 -3.75
N THR A 367 -20.36 -18.38 -3.47
CA THR A 367 -19.95 -18.64 -2.09
C THR A 367 -19.42 -17.36 -1.44
N ASP A 368 -19.98 -17.01 -0.29
CA ASP A 368 -19.45 -15.94 0.55
C ASP A 368 -18.01 -16.25 0.97
N LEU A 369 -17.12 -15.31 0.72
CA LEU A 369 -15.71 -15.45 1.06
C LEU A 369 -15.44 -15.03 2.50
N THR A 370 -14.54 -15.76 3.14
CA THR A 370 -14.07 -15.51 4.49
C THR A 370 -12.66 -14.94 4.50
N LEU A 371 -12.21 -14.45 5.65
CA LEU A 371 -10.84 -13.95 5.83
C LEU A 371 -9.78 -15.04 5.61
N GLY A 372 -10.07 -16.28 6.01
CA GLY A 372 -9.22 -17.45 5.74
C GLY A 372 -9.07 -17.69 4.24
N ASP A 373 -10.17 -17.60 3.49
CA ASP A 373 -10.14 -17.78 2.03
C ASP A 373 -9.23 -16.73 1.36
N LEU A 374 -9.21 -15.47 1.85
CA LEU A 374 -8.29 -14.44 1.34
C LEU A 374 -6.82 -14.76 1.64
N MET A 375 -6.53 -15.33 2.81
CA MET A 375 -5.17 -15.73 3.21
C MET A 375 -4.65 -16.89 2.35
N ASP A 376 -5.53 -17.84 2.02
CA ASP A 376 -5.24 -18.99 1.17
C ASP A 376 -5.04 -18.58 -0.30
N LEU A 377 -5.91 -17.71 -0.82
CA LEU A 377 -5.79 -17.16 -2.18
C LEU A 377 -4.55 -16.28 -2.35
N GLY A 378 -4.12 -15.58 -1.30
CA GLY A 378 -3.01 -14.62 -1.35
C GLY A 378 -3.36 -13.30 -2.06
N PHE A 379 -4.63 -13.09 -2.42
CA PHE A 379 -5.14 -11.85 -3.02
C PHE A 379 -6.62 -11.64 -2.66
N ASP A 380 -7.14 -10.45 -2.93
CA ASP A 380 -8.53 -10.07 -2.69
C ASP A 380 -9.39 -10.19 -3.98
N PRO A 381 -10.15 -11.28 -4.20
CA PRO A 381 -11.05 -11.44 -5.35
C PRO A 381 -12.23 -10.47 -5.31
N THR A 382 -12.59 -9.92 -4.15
CA THR A 382 -13.75 -9.01 -4.02
C THR A 382 -13.46 -7.60 -4.53
N ARG A 383 -12.20 -7.32 -4.89
CA ARG A 383 -11.76 -6.00 -5.38
C ARG A 383 -12.35 -5.65 -6.75
N LEU A 384 -12.57 -6.65 -7.60
CA LEU A 384 -13.10 -6.47 -8.95
C LEU A 384 -14.50 -7.08 -9.03
N LYS A 385 -15.46 -6.30 -9.51
CA LYS A 385 -16.88 -6.64 -9.57
C LYS A 385 -17.40 -6.51 -10.99
N GLU A 386 -18.10 -7.51 -11.49
CA GLU A 386 -18.64 -7.51 -12.85
C GLU A 386 -20.05 -6.90 -12.89
N VAL A 387 -20.30 -6.07 -13.89
CA VAL A 387 -21.62 -5.47 -14.14
C VAL A 387 -21.88 -5.41 -15.64
N GLU A 388 -23.13 -5.61 -16.03
CA GLU A 388 -23.57 -5.43 -17.40
C GLU A 388 -24.44 -4.17 -17.48
N LEU A 389 -24.13 -3.27 -18.42
CA LEU A 389 -24.90 -2.06 -18.68
C LEU A 389 -25.30 -2.07 -20.16
N GLU A 390 -26.60 -2.10 -20.43
CA GLU A 390 -27.16 -2.13 -21.80
C GLU A 390 -26.53 -3.22 -22.70
N GLY A 391 -26.38 -4.45 -22.21
CA GLY A 391 -25.81 -5.55 -22.98
C GLY A 391 -24.29 -5.50 -23.16
N ARG A 392 -23.60 -4.57 -22.49
CA ARG A 392 -22.13 -4.43 -22.55
C ARG A 392 -21.49 -4.73 -21.20
N PRO A 393 -20.39 -5.50 -21.17
CA PRO A 393 -19.73 -5.86 -19.92
C PRO A 393 -18.77 -4.77 -19.42
N TYR A 394 -18.87 -4.48 -18.14
CA TYR A 394 -18.00 -3.56 -17.41
C TYR A 394 -17.49 -4.22 -16.12
N ILE A 395 -16.49 -3.57 -15.53
CA ILE A 395 -16.01 -3.92 -14.19
C ILE A 395 -15.98 -2.68 -13.31
N PHE A 396 -16.31 -2.86 -12.04
CA PHE A 396 -15.95 -1.93 -10.98
C PHE A 396 -14.68 -2.42 -10.30
N GLU A 397 -13.66 -1.57 -10.24
CA GLU A 397 -12.48 -1.76 -9.42
C GLU A 397 -12.61 -0.96 -8.13
N ARG A 398 -12.53 -1.64 -6.98
CA ARG A 398 -12.36 -0.98 -5.69
C ARG A 398 -10.92 -0.53 -5.51
N ILE A 399 -10.73 0.75 -5.26
CA ILE A 399 -9.47 1.35 -4.77
C ILE A 399 -9.70 2.10 -3.46
N GLN A 400 -8.63 2.40 -2.75
CA GLN A 400 -8.72 3.25 -1.57
C GLN A 400 -8.94 4.71 -1.99
N ALA A 401 -9.78 5.46 -1.27
CA ALA A 401 -10.08 6.85 -1.64
C ALA A 401 -8.84 7.76 -1.70
N ARG A 402 -7.77 7.45 -0.94
CA ARG A 402 -6.49 8.19 -0.99
C ARG A 402 -5.75 8.03 -2.33
N GLN A 403 -6.08 7.02 -3.11
CA GLN A 403 -5.46 6.74 -4.42
C GLN A 403 -6.13 7.54 -5.55
N LEU A 404 -7.19 8.32 -5.26
CA LEU A 404 -7.93 9.09 -6.26
C LEU A 404 -7.04 10.11 -7.00
N GLU A 405 -6.21 10.87 -6.28
CA GLU A 405 -5.30 11.85 -6.89
C GLU A 405 -4.33 11.19 -7.88
N TYR A 406 -3.82 10.02 -7.51
CA TYR A 406 -2.95 9.24 -8.37
C TYR A 406 -3.70 8.62 -9.56
N LEU A 407 -4.94 8.16 -9.36
CA LEU A 407 -5.80 7.66 -10.44
C LEU A 407 -6.08 8.76 -11.48
N TYR A 408 -6.27 10.02 -11.05
CA TYR A 408 -6.43 11.14 -11.96
C TYR A 408 -5.20 11.35 -12.84
N ARG A 409 -4.01 11.36 -12.24
CA ARG A 409 -2.75 11.44 -13.00
C ARG A 409 -2.63 10.29 -14.02
N LEU A 410 -3.00 9.07 -13.63
CA LEU A 410 -3.00 7.91 -14.54
C LEU A 410 -4.02 8.06 -15.67
N LYS A 411 -5.22 8.57 -15.39
CA LYS A 411 -6.24 8.80 -16.41
C LYS A 411 -5.73 9.80 -17.45
N ASP A 412 -5.21 10.93 -17.01
CA ASP A 412 -4.72 11.99 -17.90
C ASP A 412 -3.54 11.49 -18.75
N LEU A 413 -2.63 10.71 -18.14
CA LEU A 413 -1.57 10.01 -18.86
C LEU A 413 -2.12 9.07 -19.94
N LEU A 414 -3.06 8.19 -19.58
CA LEU A 414 -3.66 7.21 -20.50
C LEU A 414 -4.36 7.90 -21.68
N GLU A 415 -5.08 8.99 -21.44
CA GLU A 415 -5.73 9.78 -22.49
C GLU A 415 -4.70 10.50 -23.38
N GLY A 416 -3.63 11.05 -22.79
CA GLY A 416 -2.54 11.69 -23.52
C GLY A 416 -1.82 10.72 -24.47
N ILE A 417 -1.47 9.53 -23.99
CA ILE A 417 -0.75 8.53 -24.79
C ILE A 417 -1.63 7.77 -25.79
N GLN A 418 -2.96 7.80 -25.63
CA GLN A 418 -3.87 7.02 -26.48
C GLN A 418 -3.73 7.36 -27.97
N SER A 419 -3.59 8.64 -28.30
CA SER A 419 -3.40 9.09 -29.68
C SER A 419 -2.03 8.71 -30.24
N MET A 420 -0.98 8.78 -29.41
CA MET A 420 0.40 8.44 -29.79
C MET A 420 0.60 6.94 -30.01
N LEU A 421 -0.13 6.11 -29.27
CA LEU A 421 -0.10 4.65 -29.39
C LEU A 421 -1.11 4.11 -30.40
N ALA A 422 -1.94 4.96 -31.00
CA ALA A 422 -2.97 4.54 -31.96
C ALA A 422 -2.34 3.83 -33.16
N GLY A 423 -2.73 2.57 -33.40
CA GLY A 423 -2.20 1.75 -34.48
C GLY A 423 -0.78 1.22 -34.26
N ARG A 424 -0.11 1.60 -33.16
CA ARG A 424 1.23 1.12 -32.82
C ARG A 424 1.18 -0.35 -32.41
N LYS A 425 2.18 -1.10 -32.88
CA LYS A 425 2.36 -2.52 -32.54
C LYS A 425 3.63 -2.72 -31.71
N ALA A 426 3.57 -3.67 -30.79
CA ALA A 426 4.71 -4.21 -30.06
C ALA A 426 4.72 -5.73 -30.23
N ALA A 427 5.80 -6.29 -30.80
CA ALA A 427 5.90 -7.71 -31.11
C ALA A 427 4.65 -8.26 -31.84
N ASN A 428 4.20 -7.53 -32.89
CA ASN A 428 2.99 -7.78 -33.69
C ASN A 428 1.64 -7.56 -32.99
N ALA A 429 1.62 -7.32 -31.68
CA ALA A 429 0.40 -7.01 -30.94
C ALA A 429 0.06 -5.52 -30.97
N PHE A 430 -1.19 -5.16 -31.26
CA PHE A 430 -1.66 -3.78 -31.10
C PHE A 430 -1.68 -3.36 -29.64
N ILE A 431 -1.23 -2.13 -29.36
CA ILE A 431 -1.32 -1.55 -28.01
C ILE A 431 -2.67 -0.82 -27.88
N LYS A 432 -3.47 -1.22 -26.89
CA LYS A 432 -4.79 -0.63 -26.59
C LYS A 432 -4.77 0.00 -25.20
N ILE A 433 -5.62 1.02 -25.00
CA ILE A 433 -5.76 1.73 -23.73
C ILE A 433 -7.18 1.51 -23.18
N ASN A 434 -7.30 1.20 -21.88
CA ASN A 434 -8.57 1.04 -21.17
C ASN A 434 -8.65 2.00 -19.96
N PRO A 435 -8.98 3.28 -20.19
CA PRO A 435 -8.95 4.29 -19.13
C PRO A 435 -10.13 4.12 -18.14
N PRO A 436 -10.04 4.72 -16.94
CA PRO A 436 -11.18 4.91 -16.06
C PRO A 436 -12.32 5.66 -16.75
N LEU A 437 -13.55 5.17 -16.66
CA LEU A 437 -14.71 5.80 -17.28
C LEU A 437 -15.53 6.65 -16.31
N LEU A 438 -15.63 6.18 -15.06
CA LEU A 438 -16.44 6.82 -14.04
C LEU A 438 -15.95 6.38 -12.65
N VAL A 439 -16.00 7.28 -11.67
CA VAL A 439 -15.55 7.02 -10.31
C VAL A 439 -16.56 7.51 -9.28
N ILE A 440 -16.98 6.58 -8.43
CA ILE A 440 -17.90 6.84 -7.31
C ILE A 440 -17.15 6.65 -6.01
N ARG A 441 -17.17 7.66 -5.14
CA ARG A 441 -16.60 7.54 -3.79
C ARG A 441 -17.72 7.25 -2.79
N ASP A 442 -17.55 6.21 -2.00
CA ASP A 442 -18.47 5.87 -0.92
C ASP A 442 -17.80 4.98 0.15
N ARG A 443 -18.18 5.17 1.41
CA ARG A 443 -17.75 4.34 2.58
C ARG A 443 -16.24 4.08 2.67
N GLY A 444 -15.44 5.09 2.31
CA GLY A 444 -13.98 5.07 2.36
C GLY A 444 -13.28 4.45 1.15
N ASN A 445 -14.05 3.94 0.18
CA ASN A 445 -13.51 3.43 -1.07
C ASN A 445 -13.82 4.39 -2.22
N ALA A 446 -13.10 4.20 -3.32
CA ALA A 446 -13.52 4.66 -4.63
C ALA A 446 -13.75 3.45 -5.53
N TYR A 447 -14.86 3.47 -6.27
CA TYR A 447 -15.27 2.43 -7.21
C TYR A 447 -15.10 2.97 -8.61
N VAL A 448 -14.15 2.40 -9.35
CA VAL A 448 -13.73 2.83 -10.68
C VAL A 448 -14.38 1.94 -11.72
N LEU A 449 -15.27 2.49 -12.53
CA LEU A 449 -15.88 1.79 -13.65
C LEU A 449 -14.92 1.77 -14.84
N ARG A 450 -14.70 0.61 -15.42
CA ARG A 450 -13.91 0.39 -16.65
C ARG A 450 -14.63 -0.58 -17.57
N ARG A 451 -14.29 -0.58 -18.86
CA ARG A 451 -14.74 -1.66 -19.74
C ARG A 451 -14.09 -2.96 -19.29
N LYS A 452 -14.85 -4.07 -19.33
CA LYS A 452 -14.28 -5.40 -19.11
C LYS A 452 -13.36 -5.71 -20.28
N ILE A 453 -12.09 -6.03 -19.98
CA ILE A 453 -11.13 -6.51 -20.99
C ILE A 453 -11.26 -8.03 -21.08
N GLU A 454 -11.22 -8.56 -22.30
CA GLU A 454 -11.13 -10.00 -22.58
C GLU A 454 -9.69 -10.50 -22.41
N GLY A 455 -9.18 -10.37 -21.19
CA GLY A 455 -7.79 -10.65 -20.89
C GLY A 455 -7.49 -10.62 -19.40
N ILE A 456 -6.31 -11.12 -19.04
CA ILE A 456 -5.81 -11.16 -17.66
C ILE A 456 -4.46 -10.45 -17.55
N HIS A 457 -4.02 -10.17 -16.33
CA HIS A 457 -2.69 -9.59 -16.11
C HIS A 457 -1.61 -10.52 -16.68
N TRP A 458 -0.60 -9.96 -17.35
CA TRP A 458 0.41 -10.75 -18.05
C TRP A 458 1.18 -11.71 -17.11
N GLU A 459 1.43 -11.31 -15.86
CA GLU A 459 2.07 -12.18 -14.85
C GLU A 459 1.17 -13.36 -14.45
N GLU A 460 -0.14 -13.13 -14.27
CA GLU A 460 -1.10 -14.20 -13.99
C GLU A 460 -1.19 -15.16 -15.17
N ALA A 461 -1.13 -14.64 -16.41
CA ALA A 461 -1.08 -15.49 -17.61
C ALA A 461 0.16 -16.39 -17.64
N VAL A 462 1.34 -15.85 -17.33
CA VAL A 462 2.59 -16.62 -17.24
C VAL A 462 2.51 -17.66 -16.12
N GLU A 463 2.00 -17.28 -14.95
CA GLU A 463 1.81 -18.19 -13.81
C GLU A 463 0.85 -19.34 -14.17
N GLN A 464 -0.29 -19.05 -14.79
CA GLN A 464 -1.24 -20.05 -15.26
C GLN A 464 -0.60 -21.03 -16.26
N LEU A 465 0.20 -20.53 -17.21
CA LEU A 465 0.93 -21.35 -18.18
C LEU A 465 2.00 -22.25 -17.54
N GLN A 466 2.53 -21.88 -16.37
CA GLN A 466 3.59 -22.63 -15.68
C GLN A 466 3.04 -23.61 -14.64
N ALA A 467 1.91 -23.25 -14.00
CA ALA A 467 1.34 -23.98 -12.88
C ALA A 467 0.16 -24.89 -13.26
N ALA A 468 -0.74 -24.47 -14.14
CA ALA A 468 -1.94 -25.24 -14.45
C ALA A 468 -1.59 -26.48 -15.31
N PRO A 469 -1.97 -27.71 -14.91
CA PRO A 469 -1.50 -28.94 -15.57
C PRO A 469 -1.73 -28.98 -17.09
N LYS A 470 -2.94 -28.61 -17.54
CA LYS A 470 -3.32 -28.57 -18.97
C LYS A 470 -2.48 -27.54 -19.75
N LEU A 471 -2.29 -26.36 -19.19
CA LEU A 471 -1.59 -25.26 -19.83
C LEU A 471 -0.06 -25.47 -19.84
N LYS A 472 0.46 -26.13 -18.80
CA LYS A 472 1.88 -26.46 -18.67
C LYS A 472 2.40 -27.31 -19.81
N GLU A 473 1.61 -28.28 -20.26
CA GLU A 473 2.01 -29.15 -21.38
C GLU A 473 2.00 -28.39 -22.71
N MET A 474 0.95 -27.60 -22.96
CA MET A 474 0.90 -26.70 -24.12
C MET A 474 2.06 -25.68 -24.11
N ASN A 475 2.40 -25.12 -22.95
CA ASN A 475 3.46 -24.14 -22.83
C ASN A 475 4.85 -24.74 -23.11
N ARG A 476 5.08 -26.01 -22.77
CA ARG A 476 6.35 -26.71 -23.10
C ARG A 476 6.62 -26.79 -24.59
N SER A 477 5.59 -27.03 -25.40
CA SER A 477 5.72 -27.16 -26.85
C SER A 477 5.82 -25.79 -27.55
N SER A 478 4.98 -24.83 -27.13
CA SER A 478 4.76 -23.59 -27.88
C SER A 478 5.42 -22.36 -27.26
N ARG A 479 5.94 -22.46 -26.02
CA ARG A 479 6.60 -21.38 -25.27
C ARG A 479 5.79 -20.08 -25.24
N VAL A 480 4.48 -20.22 -25.02
CA VAL A 480 3.51 -19.11 -25.02
C VAL A 480 3.84 -18.09 -23.94
N ASP A 481 4.35 -18.55 -22.79
CA ASP A 481 4.83 -17.70 -21.69
C ASP A 481 5.88 -16.68 -22.14
N ARG A 482 6.85 -17.09 -22.96
CA ARG A 482 7.89 -16.22 -23.52
C ARG A 482 7.32 -15.21 -24.50
N ILE A 483 6.33 -15.61 -25.29
CA ILE A 483 5.63 -14.70 -26.22
C ILE A 483 4.88 -13.63 -25.43
N ILE A 484 4.13 -14.02 -24.39
CA ILE A 484 3.44 -13.10 -23.50
C ILE A 484 4.42 -12.13 -22.82
N ALA A 485 5.47 -12.65 -22.18
CA ALA A 485 6.44 -11.83 -21.45
C ALA A 485 7.20 -10.86 -22.38
N SER A 486 7.65 -11.33 -23.55
CA SER A 486 8.35 -10.49 -24.53
C SER A 486 7.43 -9.43 -25.14
N THR A 487 6.18 -9.77 -25.44
CA THR A 487 5.18 -8.82 -25.97
C THR A 487 4.82 -7.76 -24.94
N ALA A 488 4.55 -8.14 -23.69
CA ALA A 488 4.29 -7.20 -22.60
C ALA A 488 5.49 -6.28 -22.35
N GLY A 489 6.72 -6.81 -22.37
CA GLY A 489 7.94 -6.03 -22.25
C GLY A 489 8.16 -5.06 -23.41
N ALA A 490 7.87 -5.49 -24.65
CA ALA A 490 7.95 -4.63 -25.83
C ALA A 490 6.88 -3.53 -25.80
N ALA A 491 5.66 -3.85 -25.38
CA ALA A 491 4.58 -2.88 -25.24
C ALA A 491 4.90 -1.84 -24.16
N ARG A 492 5.48 -2.26 -23.04
CA ARG A 492 5.92 -1.36 -21.97
C ARG A 492 7.00 -0.40 -22.45
N ARG A 493 8.00 -0.87 -23.20
CA ARG A 493 9.02 0.01 -23.82
C ARG A 493 8.40 1.02 -24.78
N ALA A 494 7.54 0.55 -25.69
CA ALA A 494 6.84 1.41 -26.64
C ALA A 494 5.98 2.47 -25.93
N MET A 495 5.36 2.11 -24.80
CA MET A 495 4.60 3.05 -23.97
C MET A 495 5.53 4.08 -23.31
N MET A 496 6.64 3.66 -22.69
CA MET A 496 7.59 4.55 -22.03
C MET A 496 8.23 5.57 -22.99
N GLU A 497 8.44 5.21 -24.25
CA GLU A 497 8.93 6.14 -25.29
C GLU A 497 7.96 7.31 -25.58
N CYS A 498 6.69 7.18 -25.20
CA CYS A 498 5.66 8.20 -25.38
C CYS A 498 5.46 9.09 -24.13
N VAL A 499 6.23 8.87 -23.06
CA VAL A 499 6.00 9.45 -21.74
C VAL A 499 7.15 10.40 -21.37
N GLY A 500 6.83 11.54 -20.76
CA GLY A 500 7.85 12.46 -20.26
C GLY A 500 8.50 12.00 -18.95
N ARG A 501 9.68 12.52 -18.60
CA ARG A 501 10.42 12.14 -17.37
C ARG A 501 9.56 12.23 -16.09
N ASP A 502 8.71 13.26 -15.99
CA ASP A 502 7.85 13.48 -14.82
C ASP A 502 6.75 12.41 -14.68
N GLU A 503 6.42 11.71 -15.77
CA GLU A 503 5.33 10.74 -15.84
C GLU A 503 5.82 9.28 -15.83
N GLU A 504 7.13 9.04 -15.95
CA GLU A 504 7.74 7.69 -16.01
C GLU A 504 7.32 6.79 -14.85
N LYS A 505 7.24 7.35 -13.64
CA LYS A 505 6.81 6.60 -12.45
C LYS A 505 5.36 6.14 -12.55
N ALA A 506 4.47 7.02 -13.05
CA ALA A 506 3.06 6.69 -13.23
C ALA A 506 2.87 5.69 -14.37
N ALA A 507 3.61 5.85 -15.46
CA ALA A 507 3.66 4.92 -16.57
C ALA A 507 4.16 3.52 -16.16
N GLY A 508 5.23 3.44 -15.37
CA GLY A 508 5.81 2.17 -14.90
C GLY A 508 4.86 1.32 -14.05
N SER A 509 3.86 1.95 -13.43
CA SER A 509 2.83 1.31 -12.62
C SER A 509 1.56 0.89 -13.37
N LEU A 510 1.44 1.19 -14.66
CA LEU A 510 0.31 0.75 -15.47
C LEU A 510 0.29 -0.78 -15.58
N ALA A 511 -0.91 -1.35 -15.40
CA ALA A 511 -1.10 -2.79 -15.52
C ALA A 511 -1.19 -3.16 -17.01
N CYS A 512 -0.49 -4.24 -17.41
CA CYS A 512 -0.53 -4.76 -18.77
C CYS A 512 -1.35 -6.05 -18.80
N PHE A 513 -2.42 -6.05 -19.61
CA PHE A 513 -3.30 -7.19 -19.80
C PHE A 513 -3.07 -7.83 -21.16
N VAL A 514 -3.16 -9.15 -21.20
CA VAL A 514 -2.99 -9.96 -22.41
C VAL A 514 -4.25 -10.76 -22.72
N PRO A 515 -4.53 -11.06 -24.00
CA PRO A 515 -5.76 -11.73 -24.42
C PRO A 515 -5.89 -13.11 -23.79
N TRP A 516 -7.03 -13.37 -23.18
CA TRP A 516 -7.30 -14.61 -22.46
C TRP A 516 -8.77 -14.98 -22.51
N ASP A 517 -9.04 -16.25 -22.75
CA ASP A 517 -10.39 -16.80 -22.64
C ASP A 517 -10.67 -17.14 -21.17
N LEU A 518 -11.45 -16.29 -20.50
CA LEU A 518 -11.76 -16.44 -19.08
C LEU A 518 -12.62 -17.68 -18.79
N ASP A 519 -13.46 -18.10 -19.73
CA ASP A 519 -14.37 -19.23 -19.55
C ASP A 519 -13.63 -20.57 -19.73
N ARG A 520 -12.74 -20.65 -20.73
CA ARG A 520 -11.94 -21.86 -21.00
C ARG A 520 -10.63 -21.92 -20.22
N ASN A 521 -10.22 -20.81 -19.61
CA ASN A 521 -8.91 -20.59 -19.03
C ASN A 521 -7.77 -20.90 -20.01
N GLU A 522 -7.76 -20.24 -21.18
CA GLU A 522 -6.79 -20.47 -22.25
C GLU A 522 -6.26 -19.16 -22.83
N PRO A 523 -4.97 -19.07 -23.23
CA PRO A 523 -4.44 -17.89 -23.90
C PRO A 523 -5.06 -17.72 -25.28
N ARG A 524 -5.40 -16.48 -25.66
CA ARG A 524 -5.84 -16.17 -27.02
C ARG A 524 -4.65 -15.71 -27.85
N VAL A 525 -4.18 -16.61 -28.72
CA VAL A 525 -3.00 -16.43 -29.57
C VAL A 525 -3.39 -16.58 -31.04
N VAL A 526 -2.72 -15.84 -31.91
CA VAL A 526 -2.87 -15.95 -33.36
C VAL A 526 -1.75 -16.83 -33.90
N VAL A 527 -2.10 -17.74 -34.81
CA VAL A 527 -1.17 -18.59 -35.55
C VAL A 527 -1.31 -18.27 -37.03
N ASP A 528 -0.24 -17.77 -37.64
CA ASP A 528 -0.18 -17.55 -39.08
C ASP A 528 1.20 -17.93 -39.65
N ALA A 529 1.45 -17.55 -40.91
CA ALA A 529 2.74 -17.80 -41.57
C ALA A 529 3.94 -17.10 -40.90
N ALA A 530 3.72 -16.04 -40.13
CA ALA A 530 4.74 -15.34 -39.35
C ALA A 530 5.00 -15.99 -37.97
N GLY A 531 4.17 -16.94 -37.56
CA GLY A 531 4.33 -17.74 -36.36
C GLY A 531 3.22 -17.50 -35.34
N LEU A 532 3.58 -17.60 -34.06
CA LEU A 532 2.67 -17.49 -32.92
C LEU A 532 2.84 -16.14 -32.23
N TYR A 533 1.77 -15.35 -32.10
CA TYR A 533 1.81 -14.02 -31.48
C TYR A 533 0.48 -13.61 -30.81
N LEU A 534 0.47 -12.48 -30.09
CA LEU A 534 -0.74 -11.90 -29.51
C LEU A 534 -1.34 -10.85 -30.45
N GLU A 535 -2.66 -10.84 -30.63
CA GLU A 535 -3.32 -9.83 -31.47
C GLU A 535 -3.21 -8.42 -30.87
N CYS A 536 -3.36 -8.29 -29.56
CA CYS A 536 -3.27 -7.02 -28.86
C CYS A 536 -2.87 -7.20 -27.39
N VAL A 537 -2.57 -6.08 -26.74
CA VAL A 537 -2.39 -5.94 -25.29
C VAL A 537 -3.09 -4.67 -24.82
N TRP A 538 -3.48 -4.60 -23.55
CA TRP A 538 -4.15 -3.43 -22.98
C TRP A 538 -3.37 -2.86 -21.80
N PHE A 539 -3.22 -1.53 -21.76
CA PHE A 539 -2.83 -0.80 -20.55
C PHE A 539 -4.07 -0.23 -19.85
N ALA A 540 -4.11 -0.35 -18.52
CA ALA A 540 -5.20 0.15 -17.69
C ALA A 540 -4.71 0.74 -16.36
#